data_AF-A0A1E1WX04-F1
#
_entry.id   AF-A0A1E1WX04-F1
#
_cell.length_a   1.000
_cell.length_b   1.000
_cell.length_c   1.000
_cell.angle_alpha   90.00
_cell.angle_beta   90.00
_cell.angle_gamma   90.00
#
_symmetry.space_group_name_H-M   'P 1'
#
loop_
_entity.id
_entity.type
_entity.pdbx_description
1 polymer ?
#
loop_
_entity_poly.entity_id
_entity_poly.type
_entity_poly.pdbx_seq_one_letter_code
_entity_poly.pdbx_strand_id
1 'polypeptide(L)'
;MNGRIGRLALRILLEAGVSKENLVNKDIRTVKHKIVWAPGHAGIAGNLKADGIARGYTLFRAPEETEEPTRVPREYSAILNYYKGSRKRYPPPHKSLNTEDAVTWRQLQAGSYTNLHTLNKMHPTLYADTCPWCQDKPTLYHIT
;
A
#
# COMPACT_ATOMS: atom_id res chain seq x y z
N MET A 1 21.92 10.74 -18.45
CA MET A 1 20.56 10.15 -18.41
C MET A 1 19.56 11.29 -18.57
N ASN A 2 19.04 11.52 -19.79
CA ASN A 2 18.15 12.64 -20.09
C ASN A 2 16.69 12.14 -20.07
N GLY A 3 16.15 11.92 -18.87
CA GLY A 3 14.75 11.54 -18.72
C GLY A 3 13.84 12.73 -19.02
N ARG A 4 12.93 12.59 -20.00
CA ARG A 4 11.90 13.60 -20.28
C ARG A 4 10.82 13.51 -19.21
N ILE A 5 10.62 14.59 -18.44
CA ILE A 5 9.52 14.70 -17.48
C ILE A 5 8.23 15.03 -18.24
N GLY A 6 7.15 14.30 -17.97
CA GLY A 6 5.84 14.59 -18.55
C GLY A 6 5.30 15.95 -18.09
N ARG A 7 4.57 16.66 -18.97
CA ARG A 7 4.08 18.04 -18.71
C ARG A 7 3.27 18.18 -17.42
N LEU A 8 2.50 17.16 -17.07
CA LEU A 8 1.68 17.17 -15.85
C LEU A 8 2.55 17.07 -14.59
N ALA A 9 3.55 16.19 -14.60
CA ALA A 9 4.52 16.06 -13.52
C ALA A 9 5.37 17.34 -13.37
N LEU A 10 5.77 17.97 -14.49
CA LEU A 10 6.51 19.23 -14.46
C LEU A 10 5.70 20.35 -13.81
N ARG A 11 4.41 20.48 -14.16
CA ARG A 11 3.51 21.48 -13.57
C ARG A 11 3.35 21.30 -12.06
N ILE A 12 3.11 20.07 -11.60
CA ILE A 12 3.00 19.77 -10.16
C ILE A 12 4.30 20.13 -9.42
N LEU A 13 5.46 19.83 -9.99
CA LEU A 13 6.76 20.16 -9.39
C LEU A 13 7.00 21.67 -9.32
N LEU A 14 6.58 22.42 -10.33
CA LEU A 14 6.68 23.88 -10.35
C LEU A 14 5.72 24.52 -9.33
N GLU A 15 4.47 24.05 -9.26
CA GLU A 15 3.48 24.51 -8.26
C GLU A 15 3.95 24.22 -6.82
N ALA A 16 4.56 23.06 -6.59
CA ALA A 16 5.17 22.72 -5.30
C ALA A 16 6.40 23.61 -4.98
N GLY A 17 7.14 24.05 -6.00
CA GLY A 17 8.28 24.96 -5.85
C GLY A 17 7.89 26.37 -5.44
N VAL A 18 6.79 26.90 -5.99
CA VAL A 18 6.25 28.24 -5.72
C VAL A 18 5.62 28.35 -4.33
N SER A 19 5.28 27.20 -3.71
CA SER A 19 4.70 27.16 -2.36
C SER A 19 5.63 27.69 -1.26
N LYS A 20 6.91 27.93 -1.52
CA LYS A 20 7.82 28.52 -0.52
C LYS A 20 7.58 30.01 -0.25
N GLU A 21 7.04 30.75 -1.23
CA GLU A 21 6.88 32.21 -1.11
C GLU A 21 5.53 32.61 -0.50
N ASN A 22 4.51 31.74 -0.59
CA ASN A 22 3.17 31.98 -0.01
C ASN A 22 3.01 31.46 1.44
N LEU A 23 4.08 30.97 2.08
CA LEU A 23 4.07 30.47 3.46
C LEU A 23 4.30 31.54 4.54
N VAL A 24 4.37 32.82 4.17
CA VAL A 24 4.57 33.93 5.13
C VAL A 24 3.41 34.06 6.13
N ASN A 25 2.23 33.45 5.88
CA ASN A 25 1.05 33.57 6.77
C ASN A 25 0.46 32.24 7.25
N LYS A 26 1.21 31.13 7.23
CA LYS A 26 0.79 29.91 7.91
C LYS A 26 1.99 29.30 8.58
N ASP A 27 1.90 29.13 9.90
CA ASP A 27 2.85 28.54 10.83
C ASP A 27 3.08 27.03 10.54
N ILE A 28 3.27 26.67 9.28
CA ILE A 28 3.71 25.36 8.83
C ILE A 28 5.21 25.37 9.06
N ARG A 29 5.61 24.97 10.28
CA ARG A 29 7.00 24.62 10.57
C ARG A 29 7.48 23.71 9.44
N THR A 30 8.35 24.22 8.58
CA THR A 30 8.95 23.44 7.51
C THR A 30 9.86 22.41 8.15
N VAL A 31 9.31 21.24 8.45
CA VAL A 31 10.09 20.14 9.01
C VAL A 31 11.11 19.73 7.96
N LYS A 32 12.39 19.99 8.24
CA LYS A 32 13.48 19.56 7.38
C LYS A 32 13.67 18.05 7.56
N HIS A 33 13.35 17.28 6.53
CA HIS A 33 13.58 15.83 6.51
C HIS A 33 14.94 15.51 5.91
N LYS A 34 15.68 14.58 6.53
CA LYS A 34 16.92 14.00 5.97
C LYS A 34 16.62 12.58 5.49
N ILE A 35 16.90 12.31 4.21
CA ILE A 35 16.80 10.97 3.63
C ILE A 35 18.17 10.31 3.72
N VAL A 36 18.23 9.08 4.22
CA VAL A 36 19.44 8.25 4.29
C VAL A 36 19.15 6.93 3.59
N TRP A 37 19.97 6.58 2.61
CA TRP A 37 19.91 5.28 1.95
C TRP A 37 20.79 4.29 2.71
N ALA A 38 20.24 3.11 2.98
CA ALA A 38 20.94 2.03 3.66
C ALA A 38 20.90 0.76 2.80
N PRO A 39 22.00 0.00 2.71
CA PRO A 39 22.01 -1.25 1.97
C PRO A 39 21.07 -2.28 2.59
N GLY A 40 20.41 -3.07 1.74
CA GLY A 40 19.61 -4.21 2.17
C GLY A 40 20.48 -5.29 2.82
N HIS A 41 19.89 -6.06 3.73
CA HIS A 41 20.55 -7.18 4.43
C HIS A 41 21.85 -6.82 5.20
N ALA A 42 22.08 -5.55 5.51
CA ALA A 42 23.28 -5.09 6.21
C ALA A 42 23.21 -5.22 7.74
N GLY A 43 22.22 -5.93 8.29
CA GLY A 43 22.08 -6.13 9.74
C GLY A 43 21.72 -4.87 10.54
N ILE A 44 21.34 -3.77 9.89
CA ILE A 44 20.99 -2.51 10.57
C ILE A 44 19.70 -2.72 11.39
N ALA A 45 19.81 -2.61 12.72
CA ALA A 45 18.72 -2.91 13.65
C ALA A 45 17.40 -2.17 13.32
N GLY A 46 17.48 -0.89 12.95
CA GLY A 46 16.30 -0.11 12.53
C GLY A 46 15.63 -0.66 11.27
N ASN A 47 16.43 -1.06 10.28
CA ASN A 47 15.92 -1.65 9.03
C ASN A 47 15.30 -3.03 9.28
N LEU A 48 15.93 -3.87 10.11
CA LEU A 48 15.40 -5.19 10.47
C LEU A 48 14.06 -5.06 11.21
N LYS A 49 13.95 -4.11 12.14
CA LYS A 49 12.70 -3.84 12.85
C LYS A 49 11.62 -3.32 11.91
N ALA A 50 11.97 -2.40 10.99
CA ALA A 50 11.05 -1.90 9.98
C ALA A 50 10.58 -3.03 9.03
N ASP A 51 11.49 -3.91 8.60
CA ASP A 51 11.17 -5.10 7.79
C ASP A 51 10.21 -6.03 8.55
N GLY A 52 10.50 -6.38 9.81
CA GLY A 52 9.63 -7.21 10.63
C GLY A 52 8.22 -6.62 10.81
N ILE A 53 8.12 -5.32 11.06
CA ILE A 53 6.84 -4.61 11.14
C ILE A 53 6.10 -4.66 9.79
N ALA A 54 6.79 -4.37 8.69
CA ALA A 54 6.21 -4.40 7.35
C ALA A 54 5.73 -5.81 6.95
N ARG A 55 6.49 -6.85 7.29
CA ARG A 55 6.08 -8.25 7.14
C ARG A 55 4.85 -8.57 7.98
N GLY A 56 4.79 -8.11 9.23
CA GLY A 56 3.62 -8.25 10.10
C GLY A 56 2.34 -7.62 9.53
N TYR A 57 2.46 -6.52 8.78
CA TYR A 57 1.32 -5.90 8.09
C TYR A 57 0.98 -6.56 6.75
N THR A 58 1.88 -7.35 6.17
CA THR A 58 1.66 -8.04 4.90
C THR A 58 1.33 -9.51 5.13
N LEU A 59 0.12 -9.75 5.62
CA LEU A 59 -0.44 -11.10 5.78
C LEU A 59 -0.18 -11.95 4.51
N PHE A 60 0.68 -12.96 4.65
CA PHE A 60 0.98 -13.98 3.65
C PHE A 60 1.66 -13.50 2.36
N ARG A 61 2.33 -12.34 2.35
CA ARG A 61 3.11 -11.89 1.17
C ARG A 61 4.60 -12.20 1.25
N ALA A 62 5.13 -12.30 2.47
CA ALA A 62 6.49 -12.73 2.72
C ALA A 62 6.46 -14.17 3.23
N PRO A 63 7.29 -15.08 2.68
CA PRO A 63 7.48 -16.40 3.28
C PRO A 63 8.08 -16.24 4.68
N GLU A 64 7.78 -17.18 5.58
CA GLU A 64 8.51 -17.28 6.84
C GLU A 64 9.97 -17.65 6.55
N GLU A 65 10.90 -17.12 7.35
CA GLU A 65 12.34 -17.36 7.14
C GLU A 65 12.73 -18.84 7.26
N THR A 66 11.84 -19.66 7.83
CA THR A 66 11.99 -21.09 8.07
C THR A 66 11.49 -21.97 6.91
N GLU A 67 10.83 -21.41 5.89
CA GLU A 67 10.35 -22.21 4.76
C GLU A 67 11.49 -22.51 3.77
N GLU A 68 11.81 -23.80 3.61
CA GLU A 68 12.72 -24.22 2.53
C GLU A 68 12.12 -23.84 1.17
N PRO A 69 12.91 -23.24 0.25
CA PRO A 69 12.39 -22.82 -1.03
C PRO A 69 11.97 -24.05 -1.86
N THR A 70 10.69 -24.10 -2.24
CA THR A 70 10.19 -25.11 -3.18
C THR A 70 11.04 -25.08 -4.45
N ARG A 71 11.52 -26.25 -4.88
CA ARG A 71 12.34 -26.36 -6.10
C ARG A 71 11.47 -26.06 -7.32
N VAL A 72 11.71 -24.91 -7.95
CA VAL A 72 11.05 -24.50 -9.20
C VAL A 72 11.95 -24.83 -10.39
N PRO A 73 11.41 -25.26 -11.55
CA PRO A 73 12.16 -25.34 -12.79
C PRO A 73 12.89 -24.02 -13.08
N ARG A 74 14.12 -24.09 -13.64
CA ARG A 74 14.98 -22.91 -13.89
C ARG A 74 14.52 -22.02 -15.05
N GLU A 75 13.40 -22.36 -15.69
CA GLU A 75 12.80 -21.53 -16.73
C GLU A 75 12.24 -20.24 -16.11
N TYR A 76 12.51 -19.11 -16.76
CA TYR A 76 12.07 -17.80 -16.28
C TYR A 76 10.55 -17.73 -16.06
N SER A 77 9.77 -18.30 -16.98
CA SER A 77 8.31 -18.39 -16.90
C SER A 77 7.84 -19.20 -15.68
N ALA A 78 8.49 -20.33 -15.39
CA ALA A 78 8.18 -21.19 -14.27
C ALA A 78 8.48 -20.48 -12.93
N ILE A 79 9.64 -19.84 -12.82
CA ILE A 79 10.03 -19.03 -11.66
C ILE A 79 9.00 -17.92 -11.41
N LEU A 80 8.63 -17.19 -12.46
CA LEU A 80 7.70 -16.08 -12.37
C LEU A 80 6.28 -16.55 -12.00
N ASN A 81 5.82 -17.67 -12.56
CA ASN A 81 4.54 -18.28 -12.22
C ASN A 81 4.50 -18.80 -10.79
N TYR A 82 5.59 -19.40 -10.31
CA TYR A 82 5.73 -19.81 -8.92
C TYR A 82 5.58 -18.62 -7.97
N TYR A 83 6.34 -17.54 -8.16
CA TYR A 83 6.22 -16.36 -7.31
C TYR A 83 4.87 -15.65 -7.42
N LYS A 84 4.22 -15.69 -8.59
CA LYS A 84 2.84 -15.19 -8.73
C LYS A 84 1.84 -16.06 -7.99
N GLY A 85 2.00 -17.38 -8.04
CA GLY A 85 1.13 -18.36 -7.39
C GLY A 85 1.28 -18.35 -5.87
N SER A 86 2.51 -18.29 -5.35
CA SER A 86 2.78 -18.25 -3.91
C SER A 86 2.18 -17.01 -3.24
N ARG A 87 2.05 -15.90 -3.97
CA ARG A 87 1.39 -14.67 -3.50
C ARG A 87 -0.14 -14.69 -3.64
N LYS A 88 -0.73 -15.72 -4.26
CA LYS A 88 -2.18 -15.86 -4.45
C LYS A 88 -2.77 -16.73 -3.35
N ARG A 89 -3.28 -16.11 -2.29
CA ARG A 89 -4.06 -16.80 -1.25
C ARG A 89 -5.42 -17.29 -1.74
N TYR A 90 -6.05 -16.56 -2.65
CA TYR A 90 -7.41 -16.82 -3.12
C TYR A 90 -7.48 -17.00 -4.64
N PRO A 91 -8.41 -17.84 -5.15
CA PRO A 91 -8.58 -18.06 -6.58
C PRO A 91 -8.99 -16.77 -7.31
N PRO A 92 -8.77 -16.70 -8.63
CA PRO A 92 -9.25 -15.58 -9.44
C PRO A 92 -10.79 -15.45 -9.36
N PRO A 93 -11.34 -14.25 -9.61
CA PRO A 93 -12.79 -14.05 -9.73
C PRO A 93 -13.41 -15.00 -10.75
N HIS A 94 -14.65 -15.44 -10.49
CA HIS A 94 -15.37 -16.31 -11.41
C HIS A 94 -15.69 -15.57 -12.71
N LYS A 95 -15.70 -16.30 -13.84
CA LYS A 95 -15.88 -15.72 -15.19
C LYS A 95 -17.25 -15.06 -15.42
N SER A 96 -18.23 -15.37 -14.57
CA SER A 96 -19.56 -14.77 -14.63
C SER A 96 -19.63 -13.38 -13.99
N LEU A 97 -18.60 -12.97 -13.23
CA LEU A 97 -18.55 -11.63 -12.64
C LEU A 97 -18.18 -10.62 -13.72
N ASN A 98 -18.85 -9.46 -13.69
CA ASN A 98 -18.39 -8.32 -14.46
C ASN A 98 -17.06 -7.80 -13.86
N THR A 99 -16.40 -6.88 -14.57
CA THR A 99 -15.10 -6.34 -14.16
C THR A 99 -15.16 -5.65 -12.78
N GLU A 100 -16.23 -4.92 -12.50
CA GLU A 100 -16.39 -4.16 -11.25
C GLU A 100 -16.55 -5.09 -10.05
N ASP A 101 -17.43 -6.09 -10.14
CA ASP A 101 -17.64 -7.11 -9.12
C ASP A 101 -16.38 -7.96 -8.92
N ALA A 102 -15.65 -8.26 -10.00
CA ALA A 102 -14.38 -8.97 -9.90
C ALA A 102 -13.32 -8.17 -9.13
N VAL A 103 -13.28 -6.84 -9.30
CA VAL A 103 -12.41 -5.94 -8.54
C VAL A 103 -12.86 -5.86 -7.08
N THR A 104 -14.14 -5.62 -6.83
CA THR A 104 -14.72 -5.58 -5.47
C THR A 104 -14.43 -6.90 -4.74
N TRP A 105 -14.68 -8.04 -5.38
CA TRP A 105 -14.36 -9.36 -4.84
C TRP A 105 -12.88 -9.50 -4.48
N ARG A 106 -11.98 -9.01 -5.34
CA ARG A 106 -10.55 -9.07 -5.06
C ARG A 106 -10.15 -8.20 -3.87
N GLN A 107 -10.77 -7.03 -3.72
CA GLN A 107 -10.55 -6.14 -2.58
C GLN A 107 -11.07 -6.77 -1.28
N LEU A 108 -12.24 -7.42 -1.32
CA LEU A 108 -12.80 -8.16 -0.18
C LEU A 108 -11.87 -9.30 0.24
N GLN A 109 -11.43 -10.13 -0.71
CA GLN A 109 -10.45 -11.19 -0.46
C GLN A 109 -9.15 -10.65 0.16
N ALA A 110 -8.65 -9.53 -0.35
CA ALA A 110 -7.40 -8.92 0.12
C ALA A 110 -7.56 -8.11 1.43
N GLY A 111 -8.78 -7.98 1.98
CA GLY A 111 -9.05 -7.13 3.14
C GLY A 111 -8.81 -5.64 2.88
N SER A 112 -8.82 -5.22 1.61
CA SER A 112 -8.54 -3.85 1.18
C SER A 112 -9.78 -3.13 0.63
N TYR A 113 -10.97 -3.72 0.80
CA TYR A 113 -12.22 -3.05 0.41
C TYR A 113 -12.47 -1.87 1.33
N THR A 114 -12.83 -0.75 0.71
CA THR A 114 -12.94 0.54 1.37
C THR A 114 -14.09 0.55 2.37
N ASN A 115 -13.83 1.08 3.56
CA ASN A 115 -14.80 1.16 4.64
C ASN A 115 -14.59 2.50 5.38
N LEU A 116 -15.57 2.99 6.16
CA LEU A 116 -15.46 4.31 6.81
C LEU A 116 -14.22 4.43 7.70
N HIS A 117 -13.80 3.35 8.36
CA HIS A 117 -12.59 3.34 9.17
C HIS A 117 -11.33 3.59 8.33
N THR A 118 -11.27 2.97 7.16
CA THR A 118 -10.17 3.12 6.20
C THR A 118 -10.19 4.52 5.57
N LEU A 119 -11.37 5.04 5.26
CA LEU A 119 -11.56 6.40 4.74
C LEU A 119 -11.19 7.47 5.78
N ASN A 120 -11.57 7.30 7.04
CA ASN A 120 -11.19 8.20 8.12
C ASN A 120 -9.67 8.26 8.29
N LYS A 121 -8.97 7.12 8.21
CA LYS A 121 -7.50 7.12 8.25
C LYS A 121 -6.84 7.95 7.14
N MET A 122 -7.47 8.06 5.97
CA MET A 122 -6.97 8.86 4.84
C MET A 122 -7.43 10.32 4.90
N HIS A 123 -8.69 10.53 5.30
CA HIS A 123 -9.35 11.84 5.32
C HIS A 123 -10.18 11.98 6.60
N PRO A 124 -9.54 12.19 7.76
CA PRO A 124 -10.21 12.17 9.07
C PRO A 124 -11.20 13.31 9.27
N THR A 125 -11.08 14.39 8.50
CA THR A 125 -11.99 15.53 8.52
C THR A 125 -13.25 15.35 7.67
N LEU A 126 -13.25 14.38 6.74
CA LEU A 126 -14.36 14.13 5.81
C LEU A 126 -15.21 12.93 6.22
N TYR A 127 -14.61 11.94 6.89
CA TYR A 127 -15.29 10.71 7.29
C TYR A 127 -15.15 10.50 8.78
N ALA A 128 -16.25 10.19 9.47
CA ALA A 128 -16.20 9.77 10.87
C ALA A 128 -15.65 8.34 11.00
N ASP A 129 -14.95 8.04 12.09
CA ASP A 129 -14.49 6.67 12.42
C ASP A 129 -15.55 5.88 13.21
N THR A 130 -16.82 6.19 13.03
CA THR A 130 -17.94 5.58 13.73
C THR A 130 -19.04 5.22 12.73
N CYS A 131 -19.72 4.11 12.98
CA CYS A 131 -20.87 3.69 12.21
C CYS A 131 -22.05 4.66 12.44
N PRO A 132 -22.73 5.15 11.39
CA PRO A 132 -23.87 6.05 11.56
C PRO A 132 -25.11 5.37 12.19
N TRP A 133 -25.17 4.02 12.18
CA TRP A 133 -26.31 3.27 12.72
C TRP A 133 -26.11 2.81 14.17
N CYS A 134 -24.96 2.21 14.50
CA CYS A 134 -24.69 1.66 15.84
C CYS A 134 -23.58 2.37 16.60
N GLN A 135 -22.91 3.37 16.00
CA GLN A 135 -21.77 4.10 16.56
C GLN A 135 -20.49 3.29 16.83
N ASP A 136 -20.53 1.97 16.63
CA ASP A 136 -19.33 1.12 16.72
C ASP A 136 -18.34 1.40 15.58
N LYS A 137 -17.14 0.82 15.72
CA LYS A 137 -16.10 0.91 14.71
C LYS A 137 -16.60 0.36 13.36
N PRO A 138 -16.57 1.17 12.29
CA PRO A 138 -17.08 0.75 11.00
C PRO A 138 -16.23 -0.38 10.40
N THR A 139 -16.86 -1.52 10.13
CA THR A 139 -16.26 -2.70 9.47
C THR A 139 -17.10 -3.09 8.26
N LEU A 140 -16.60 -3.97 7.39
CA LEU A 140 -17.37 -4.41 6.20
C LEU A 140 -18.78 -4.92 6.52
N TYR A 141 -18.99 -5.50 7.71
CA TYR A 141 -20.29 -6.01 8.16
C TYR A 141 -21.20 -4.94 8.79
N HIS A 142 -20.65 -3.79 9.17
CA HIS A 142 -21.34 -2.76 9.97
C HIS A 142 -21.57 -1.45 9.21
N ILE A 143 -21.32 -1.40 7.89
CA ILE A 143 -21.44 -0.18 7.07
C ILE A 143 -22.41 -0.36 5.89
N THR A 144 -23.36 -1.29 6.01
CA THR A 144 -24.52 -1.32 5.12
C THR A 144 -25.63 -0.44 5.65
#